data_AF-A0A1W1CAC6-F1
#
_entry.id   AF-A0A1W1CAC6-F1
#
_cell.length_a   1.000
_cell.length_b   1.000
_cell.length_c   1.000
_cell.angle_alpha   90.00
_cell.angle_beta   90.00
_cell.angle_gamma   90.00
#
_symmetry.space_group_name_H-M   'P 1'
#
loop_
_entity.id
_entity.type
_entity.pdbx_description
1 polymer ?
#
loop_
_entity_poly.entity_id
_entity_poly.type
_entity_poly.pdbx_seq_one_letter_code
_entity_poly.pdbx_strand_id
1 'polypeptide(L)'
;MLSEKIENVVNTSTPNDDSLYTQAISKEIDSNVYHKNSRVILVEKGDTLGSISEKFYGNPMEFDKIIKANKELNSNSQVIHVGQRLNIPY
;
A
#
# COMPACT_ATOMS: atom_id res chain seq x y z
N MET A 1 -19.18 2.53 0.67
CA MET A 1 -19.60 1.65 -0.44
C MET A 1 -18.88 0.32 -0.25
N LEU A 2 -19.54 -0.79 -0.55
CA LEU A 2 -18.91 -2.12 -0.52
C LEU A 2 -17.92 -2.23 -1.69
N SER A 3 -16.82 -2.96 -1.55
CA SER A 3 -15.88 -3.15 -2.67
C SER A 3 -16.39 -4.25 -3.61
N GLU A 4 -16.06 -4.12 -4.89
CA GLU A 4 -16.37 -5.13 -5.92
C GLU A 4 -15.85 -6.53 -5.56
N LYS A 5 -14.78 -6.59 -4.74
CA LYS A 5 -14.21 -7.86 -4.25
C LYS A 5 -15.13 -8.57 -3.26
N ILE A 6 -15.78 -7.84 -2.35
CA ILE A 6 -16.75 -8.45 -1.43
C ILE A 6 -18.03 -8.83 -2.18
N GLU A 7 -18.51 -7.96 -3.08
CA GLU A 7 -19.72 -8.24 -3.87
C GLU A 7 -19.60 -9.55 -4.67
N ASN A 8 -18.45 -9.77 -5.32
CA ASN A 8 -18.21 -11.01 -6.05
C ASN A 8 -18.18 -12.24 -5.13
N VAL A 9 -17.57 -12.16 -3.94
CA VAL A 9 -17.56 -13.28 -2.99
C VAL A 9 -18.96 -13.61 -2.50
N VAL A 10 -19.80 -12.60 -2.21
CA VAL A 10 -21.20 -12.77 -1.83
C VAL A 10 -22.00 -13.50 -2.92
N ASN A 11 -21.73 -13.17 -4.19
CA ASN A 11 -22.46 -13.73 -5.32
C ASN A 11 -22.03 -15.16 -5.70
N THR A 12 -20.79 -15.56 -5.40
CA THR A 12 -20.24 -16.86 -5.83
C THR A 12 -20.09 -17.89 -4.72
N SER A 13 -20.28 -17.51 -3.47
CA SER A 13 -20.17 -18.43 -2.33
C SER A 13 -21.49 -19.18 -2.13
N THR A 14 -21.38 -20.49 -1.89
CA THR A 14 -22.53 -21.24 -1.39
C THR A 14 -22.76 -20.86 0.08
N PRO A 15 -24.00 -20.94 0.60
CA PRO A 15 -24.35 -20.43 1.94
C PRO A 15 -23.57 -20.99 3.13
N ASN A 16 -22.70 -21.99 2.92
CA ASN A 16 -21.99 -22.71 3.98
C ASN A 16 -20.45 -22.53 3.91
N ASP A 17 -19.92 -21.68 3.03
CA ASP A 17 -18.47 -21.45 2.90
C ASP A 17 -18.03 -20.15 3.60
N ASP A 18 -18.09 -20.17 4.93
CA ASP A 18 -17.72 -19.05 5.82
C ASP A 18 -16.24 -18.62 5.66
N SER A 19 -15.39 -19.50 5.11
CA SER A 19 -13.97 -19.25 4.90
C SER A 19 -13.73 -18.16 3.84
N LEU A 20 -14.50 -18.18 2.75
CA LEU A 20 -14.37 -17.21 1.67
C LEU A 20 -14.84 -15.81 2.08
N TYR A 21 -15.96 -15.72 2.80
CA TYR A 21 -16.46 -14.47 3.36
C TYR A 21 -15.45 -13.86 4.34
N THR A 22 -14.94 -14.66 5.27
CA THR A 22 -13.94 -14.21 6.26
C THR A 22 -12.69 -13.68 5.56
N GLN A 23 -12.16 -14.41 4.57
CA GLN A 23 -10.98 -13.98 3.81
C GLN A 23 -11.21 -12.70 3.01
N ALA A 24 -12.38 -12.54 2.38
CA ALA A 24 -12.71 -11.34 1.61
C ALA A 24 -12.84 -10.12 2.52
N ILE A 25 -13.49 -10.27 3.67
CA ILE A 25 -13.63 -9.22 4.68
C ILE A 25 -12.26 -8.86 5.27
N SER A 26 -11.42 -9.84 5.63
CA SER A 26 -10.06 -9.57 6.13
C SER A 26 -9.23 -8.80 5.11
N LYS A 27 -9.25 -9.20 3.82
CA LYS A 27 -8.55 -8.47 2.75
C LYS A 27 -9.08 -7.05 2.55
N GLU A 28 -10.39 -6.84 2.66
CA GLU A 28 -11.00 -5.51 2.56
C GLU A 28 -10.63 -4.63 3.74
N ILE A 29 -10.65 -5.19 4.96
CA ILE A 29 -10.21 -4.48 6.17
C ILE A 29 -8.74 -4.12 6.05
N ASP A 30 -7.86 -5.07 5.71
CA ASP A 30 -6.43 -4.82 5.52
C ASP A 30 -6.19 -3.74 4.46
N SER A 31 -6.93 -3.80 3.35
CA SER A 31 -6.84 -2.79 2.30
C SER A 31 -7.33 -1.43 2.79
N ASN A 32 -8.49 -1.32 3.44
CA ASN A 32 -9.01 -0.05 3.94
C ASN A 32 -8.13 0.54 5.05
N VAL A 33 -7.59 -0.29 5.93
CA VAL A 33 -6.61 0.11 6.93
C VAL A 33 -5.34 0.61 6.24
N TYR A 34 -4.84 -0.08 5.23
CA TYR A 34 -3.67 0.35 4.46
C TYR A 34 -3.91 1.67 3.72
N HIS A 35 -5.06 1.86 3.07
CA HIS A 35 -5.41 3.11 2.39
C HIS A 35 -5.63 4.27 3.36
N LYS A 36 -6.15 3.99 4.56
CA LYS A 36 -6.28 5.01 5.62
C LYS A 36 -4.93 5.36 6.23
N ASN A 37 -4.02 4.38 6.29
CA ASN A 37 -2.70 4.51 6.92
C ASN A 37 -1.55 4.76 5.93
N SER A 38 -1.84 5.09 4.67
CA SER A 38 -0.82 5.45 3.68
C SER A 38 -1.35 6.43 2.63
N ARG A 39 -0.44 7.02 1.86
CA ARG A 39 -0.74 7.80 0.66
C ARG A 39 0.12 7.35 -0.51
N VAL A 40 -0.41 7.49 -1.71
CA VAL A 40 0.33 7.27 -2.95
C VAL A 40 0.85 8.60 -3.48
N ILE A 41 2.13 8.67 -3.79
CA ILE A 41 2.76 9.81 -4.46
C ILE A 41 3.36 9.39 -5.81
N LEU A 42 3.58 10.36 -6.68
CA LEU A 42 4.43 10.20 -7.86
C LEU A 42 5.79 10.81 -7.56
N VAL A 43 6.86 10.07 -7.84
CA VAL A 43 8.24 10.55 -7.71
C VAL A 43 8.48 11.67 -8.73
N GLU A 44 8.96 12.81 -8.26
CA GLU A 44 9.27 13.97 -9.09
C GLU A 44 10.77 14.05 -9.43
N LYS A 45 11.12 14.90 -10.40
CA LYS A 45 12.52 15.11 -10.76
C LYS A 45 13.27 15.71 -9.57
N GLY A 46 14.31 15.02 -9.12
CA GLY A 46 15.14 15.45 -7.99
C GLY A 46 14.74 14.82 -6.65
N ASP A 47 13.66 14.04 -6.61
CA ASP A 47 13.33 13.25 -5.44
C ASP A 47 14.35 12.14 -5.19
N THR A 48 14.63 11.93 -3.91
CA THR A 48 15.36 10.80 -3.38
C THR A 48 14.51 10.15 -2.29
N LEU A 49 14.79 8.89 -1.94
CA LEU A 49 14.10 8.24 -0.81
C LEU A 49 14.23 9.04 0.48
N GLY A 50 15.40 9.64 0.74
CA GLY A 50 15.65 10.50 1.89
C GLY A 50 14.86 11.81 1.86
N SER A 51 14.81 12.51 0.71
CA SER A 51 14.05 13.77 0.60
C SER A 51 12.55 13.54 0.72
N ILE A 52 12.04 12.43 0.17
CA ILE A 52 10.64 12.01 0.35
C ILE A 52 10.40 11.69 1.83
N SER A 53 11.30 10.93 2.45
CA SER A 53 11.21 10.60 3.88
C SER A 53 11.17 11.85 4.77
N GLU A 54 12.03 12.82 4.52
CA GLU A 54 12.02 14.10 5.25
C GLU A 54 10.72 14.88 5.04
N LYS A 55 10.20 14.92 3.80
CA LYS A 55 8.94 15.60 3.48
C LYS A 55 7.73 15.01 4.21
N PHE A 56 7.67 13.70 4.40
CA PHE A 56 6.50 13.02 4.97
C PHE A 56 6.63 12.62 6.44
N TYR A 57 7.85 12.32 6.90
CA TYR A 57 8.11 11.91 8.29
C TYR A 57 8.89 12.96 9.09
N GLY A 58 9.40 14.00 8.46
CA GLY A 58 10.28 14.99 9.11
C GLY A 58 11.68 14.47 9.42
N ASN A 59 12.03 13.26 8.97
CA ASN A 59 13.34 12.65 9.18
C ASN A 59 13.79 11.93 7.89
N PRO A 60 14.91 12.33 7.27
CA PRO A 60 15.40 11.67 6.06
C PRO A 60 15.81 10.22 6.30
N MET A 61 16.15 9.81 7.54
CA MET A 61 16.57 8.44 7.84
C MET A 61 15.41 7.42 7.94
N GLU A 62 14.17 7.89 7.87
CA GLU A 62 12.97 7.02 7.91
C GLU A 62 12.63 6.41 6.54
N PHE A 63 13.52 6.53 5.55
CA PHE A 63 13.29 6.01 4.20
C PHE A 63 13.06 4.49 4.16
N ASP A 64 13.55 3.75 5.16
CA ASP A 64 13.32 2.31 5.32
C ASP A 64 11.82 1.96 5.41
N LYS A 65 10.98 2.86 5.93
CA LYS A 65 9.52 2.68 5.93
C LYS A 65 8.96 2.67 4.52
N ILE A 66 9.49 3.53 3.64
CA ILE A 66 9.11 3.59 2.23
C ILE A 66 9.53 2.31 1.53
N ILE A 67 10.76 1.84 1.75
CA ILE A 67 11.25 0.57 1.17
C ILE A 67 10.35 -0.60 1.59
N LYS A 68 10.03 -0.72 2.89
CA LYS A 68 9.17 -1.81 3.40
C LYS A 68 7.74 -1.77 2.83
N ALA A 69 7.22 -0.58 2.56
CA ALA A 69 5.87 -0.40 2.02
C ALA A 69 5.77 -0.69 0.51
N ASN A 70 6.88 -0.68 -0.21
CA ASN A 70 6.94 -0.82 -1.67
C ASN A 70 7.80 -2.02 -2.02
N LYS A 71 7.19 -3.20 -2.19
CA LYS A 71 7.90 -4.49 -2.38
C LYS A 71 8.81 -4.52 -3.60
N GLU A 72 8.51 -3.69 -4.60
CA GLU A 72 9.31 -3.47 -5.79
C GLU A 72 10.66 -2.79 -5.48
N LEU A 73 10.71 -1.98 -4.42
CA LEU A 73 11.94 -1.44 -3.85
C LEU A 73 12.54 -2.50 -2.92
N ASN A 74 13.07 -3.59 -3.48
CA ASN A 74 13.81 -4.56 -2.68
C ASN A 74 15.18 -3.99 -2.25
N SER A 75 15.81 -4.61 -1.26
CA SER A 75 17.07 -4.13 -0.66
C SER A 75 18.23 -3.95 -1.66
N ASN A 76 18.16 -4.57 -2.84
CA ASN A 76 19.18 -4.47 -3.89
C ASN A 76 18.87 -3.38 -4.93
N SER A 77 17.65 -2.82 -4.92
CA SER A 77 17.20 -1.79 -5.86
C SER A 77 16.48 -0.67 -5.10
N GLN A 78 17.23 0.11 -4.34
CA GLN A 78 16.77 1.37 -3.73
C GLN A 78 16.68 2.52 -4.75
N VAL A 79 16.65 2.19 -6.04
CA VAL A 79 16.54 3.15 -7.14
C VAL A 79 15.06 3.45 -7.36
N ILE A 80 14.73 4.74 -7.37
CA ILE A 80 13.41 5.24 -7.74
C ILE A 80 13.51 6.01 -9.05
N HIS A 81 12.43 5.98 -9.83
CA HIS A 81 12.35 6.66 -11.13
C HIS A 81 11.28 7.75 -11.13
N VAL A 82 11.52 8.84 -11.87
CA VAL A 82 10.51 9.89 -12.05
C VAL A 82 9.23 9.30 -12.63
N GLY A 83 8.09 9.65 -12.05
CA GLY A 83 6.78 9.11 -12.40
C GLY A 83 6.46 7.76 -11.74
N GLN A 84 7.37 7.17 -10.98
CA GLN A 84 7.09 5.97 -10.19
C GLN A 84 6.09 6.29 -9.09
N ARG A 85 5.12 5.38 -8.89
CA ARG A 85 4.18 5.46 -7.76
C ARG A 85 4.82 4.84 -6.52
N LEU A 86 4.76 5.54 -5.39
CA LEU A 86 5.22 5.02 -4.09
C LEU A 86 4.13 5.14 -3.04
N ASN A 87 3.95 4.07 -2.28
CA ASN A 87 3.17 4.04 -1.06
C ASN A 87 3.99 4.61 0.09
N ILE A 88 3.48 5.66 0.73
CA ILE A 88 4.08 6.34 1.88
C ILE A 88 3.17 6.07 3.08
N PRO A 89 3.54 5.19 4.02
CA PRO A 89 2.78 4.99 5.26
C PRO A 89 2.76 6.25 6.13
N TYR A 90 1.83 6.34 7.10
CA TYR A 90 1.82 7.37 8.15
C TYR A 90 2.55 6.92 9.41
#